data_AF-A0A554LEA2-F1
#
_entry.id   AF-A0A554LEA2-F1
#
_cell.length_a   1.000
_cell.length_b   1.000
_cell.length_c   1.000
_cell.angle_alpha   90.00
_cell.angle_beta   90.00
_cell.angle_gamma   90.00
#
_symmetry.space_group_name_H-M   'P 1'
#
loop_
_entity.id
_entity.type
_entity.pdbx_description
1 polymer ?
#
loop_
_entity_poly.entity_id
_entity_poly.type
_entity_poly.pdbx_seq_one_letter_code
_entity_poly.pdbx_strand_id
1 'polypeptide(L)'
;MKILKFLKQNILLIVFLALITLPVIFSTKTLEDLQLSFNRTIFDAGNLSEKMAFLQKNQIDNNMGSGTESLGGWDPGITKRCIRSADGNLPTYRDEAQCGKEGNWSFYVDAIDALGNLCKSKLLTLNAPKSPLSIRWLPADDNNRWMVNMTTDLLNVKNPCGQNSSIKMIFMDSAIWGGGPLPRPQNLQTEATLNYAIAGNNGGAMVFAGWNGFWDGVTKSIEIALNEKDWTDEYPSDPLILQYKKTPTQESIVIDGKAIGVATPKETERQISIPWKYIINILIERNLITPPIGDWKTAVTSAATFGIGTYGNDSNKSLLSNLWLSNIRILNKN
;
A
#
# COMPACT_ATOMS: atom_id res chain seq x y z
N MET A 1 -3.66 13.05 70.57
CA MET A 1 -2.93 13.57 69.39
C MET A 1 -1.59 12.87 69.06
N LYS A 2 -1.06 11.95 69.90
CA LYS A 2 0.18 11.19 69.60
C LYS A 2 -0.04 9.89 68.80
N ILE A 3 -1.21 9.26 68.92
CA ILE A 3 -1.55 8.01 68.22
C ILE A 3 -1.70 8.20 66.69
N LEU A 4 -2.18 9.38 66.25
CA LEU A 4 -2.38 9.66 64.83
C LEU A 4 -1.07 9.88 64.05
N LYS A 5 0.01 10.32 64.73
CA LYS A 5 1.35 10.44 64.11
C LYS A 5 2.02 9.07 63.94
N PHE A 6 1.80 8.15 64.88
CA PHE A 6 2.35 6.80 64.80
C PHE A 6 1.69 5.95 63.70
N LEU A 7 0.38 6.13 63.48
CA LEU A 7 -0.34 5.45 62.39
C LEU A 7 0.07 5.98 61.00
N LYS A 8 0.33 7.28 60.83
CA LYS A 8 0.80 7.82 59.54
C LYS A 8 2.20 7.36 59.16
N GLN A 9 3.12 7.20 60.11
CA GLN A 9 4.48 6.72 59.80
C GLN A 9 4.52 5.23 59.48
N ASN A 10 3.70 4.40 60.13
CA ASN A 10 3.69 2.96 59.86
C ASN A 10 2.94 2.58 58.58
N ILE A 11 1.88 3.32 58.19
CA ILE A 11 1.20 3.10 56.90
C ILE A 11 2.13 3.45 55.74
N LEU A 12 2.94 4.51 55.86
CA LEU A 12 3.91 4.86 54.81
C LEU A 12 4.99 3.78 54.66
N LEU A 13 5.45 3.18 55.76
CA LEU A 13 6.47 2.13 55.74
C LEU A 13 5.93 0.82 55.14
N ILE A 14 4.66 0.48 55.41
CA ILE A 14 4.01 -0.72 54.85
C ILE A 14 3.75 -0.56 53.34
N VAL A 15 3.38 0.64 52.87
CA VAL A 15 3.25 0.91 51.43
C VAL A 15 4.62 0.89 50.74
N PHE A 16 5.67 1.37 51.39
CA PHE A 16 7.02 1.35 50.82
C PHE A 16 7.64 -0.06 50.78
N LEU A 17 7.38 -0.90 51.78
CA LEU A 17 7.80 -2.30 51.78
C LEU A 17 7.01 -3.16 50.79
N ALA A 18 5.72 -2.89 50.59
CA ALA A 18 4.90 -3.57 49.56
C ALA A 18 5.35 -3.24 48.12
N LEU A 19 6.00 -2.10 47.91
CA LEU A 19 6.58 -1.71 46.61
C LEU A 19 7.96 -2.32 46.33
N ILE A 20 8.66 -2.84 47.35
CA ILE A 20 10.01 -3.42 47.21
C ILE A 20 9.97 -4.96 47.10
N THR A 21 8.87 -5.62 47.50
CA THR A 21 8.78 -7.10 47.52
C THR A 21 7.85 -7.71 46.48
N LEU A 22 7.33 -6.94 45.52
CA LEU A 22 6.69 -7.52 44.34
C LEU A 22 7.79 -7.83 43.31
N PRO A 23 8.12 -9.11 43.04
CA PRO A 23 8.91 -9.45 41.87
C PRO A 23 8.06 -9.07 40.66
N VAL A 24 8.32 -7.88 40.15
CA VAL A 24 7.87 -7.44 38.85
C VAL A 24 8.59 -8.36 37.85
N ILE A 25 7.96 -9.50 37.58
CA ILE A 25 8.20 -10.30 36.38
C ILE A 25 7.55 -9.52 35.23
N PHE A 26 8.04 -8.32 34.95
CA PHE A 26 7.97 -7.80 33.60
C PHE A 26 9.05 -8.57 32.84
N SER A 27 8.61 -9.68 32.26
CA SER A 27 9.28 -10.29 31.14
C SER A 27 9.65 -9.17 30.16
N THR A 28 10.94 -8.90 29.99
CA THR A 28 11.45 -7.89 29.05
C THR A 28 10.97 -8.11 27.62
N LYS A 29 10.42 -9.30 27.33
CA LYS A 29 9.69 -9.62 26.10
C LYS A 29 8.51 -8.67 25.83
N THR A 30 7.74 -8.23 26.83
CA THR A 30 6.52 -7.44 26.53
C THR A 30 6.79 -6.02 26.06
N LEU A 31 7.92 -5.40 26.43
CA LEU A 31 8.24 -4.04 25.97
C LEU A 31 8.89 -4.05 24.58
N GLU A 32 9.74 -5.06 24.30
CA GLU A 32 10.24 -5.31 22.94
C GLU A 32 9.10 -5.74 22.01
N ASP A 33 8.17 -6.59 22.47
CA ASP A 33 7.00 -7.02 21.69
C ASP A 33 6.01 -5.86 21.43
N LEU A 34 5.85 -4.91 22.39
CA LEU A 34 5.06 -3.68 22.20
C LEU A 34 5.75 -2.64 21.30
N GLN A 35 7.08 -2.59 21.26
CA GLN A 35 7.82 -1.78 20.28
C GLN A 35 7.90 -2.45 18.89
N LEU A 36 7.87 -3.78 18.84
CA LEU A 36 7.81 -4.57 17.60
C LEU A 36 6.42 -4.53 16.95
N SER A 37 5.32 -4.37 17.72
CA SER A 37 3.98 -4.17 17.14
C SER A 37 3.78 -2.74 16.61
N PHE A 38 4.40 -1.73 17.24
CA PHE A 38 4.25 -0.33 16.83
C PHE A 38 5.04 0.09 15.57
N ASN A 39 6.02 -0.71 15.12
CA ASN A 39 6.85 -0.39 13.95
C ASN A 39 6.48 -1.16 12.68
N ARG A 40 5.39 -1.94 12.70
CA ARG A 40 5.01 -2.73 11.53
C ARG A 40 4.07 -1.96 10.62
N THR A 41 4.60 -1.72 9.42
CA THR A 41 3.98 -1.18 8.22
C THR A 41 4.03 0.35 8.11
N ILE A 42 4.74 0.82 7.08
CA ILE A 42 4.27 1.73 6.01
C ILE A 42 5.49 2.33 5.31
N PHE A 43 5.56 2.06 4.01
CA PHE A 43 6.17 2.84 2.94
C PHE A 43 7.33 3.79 3.30
N ASP A 44 8.50 3.44 2.77
CA ASP A 44 9.47 4.43 2.30
C ASP A 44 9.14 4.93 0.87
N ALA A 45 7.91 4.68 0.38
CA ALA A 45 7.35 5.46 -0.72
C ALA A 45 7.17 6.93 -0.36
N GLY A 46 7.51 7.39 0.85
CA GLY A 46 7.78 8.82 1.07
C GLY A 46 8.76 9.34 0.02
N ASN A 47 9.87 8.66 -0.23
CA ASN A 47 10.88 9.14 -1.19
C ASN A 47 10.42 9.00 -2.65
N LEU A 48 9.74 7.91 -3.02
CA LEU A 48 9.22 7.73 -4.38
C LEU A 48 8.00 8.63 -4.63
N SER A 49 7.06 8.72 -3.70
CA SER A 49 5.87 9.58 -3.79
C SER A 49 6.24 11.05 -3.72
N GLU A 50 7.24 11.47 -2.93
CA GLU A 50 7.75 12.86 -2.94
C GLU A 50 8.41 13.17 -4.28
N LYS A 51 9.21 12.25 -4.83
CA LYS A 51 9.78 12.41 -6.18
C LYS A 51 8.71 12.44 -7.27
N MET A 52 7.73 11.55 -7.21
CA MET A 52 6.60 11.50 -8.15
C MET A 52 5.74 12.77 -8.05
N ALA A 53 5.42 13.20 -6.83
CA ALA A 53 4.67 14.44 -6.57
C ALA A 53 5.45 15.68 -7.03
N PHE A 54 6.78 15.72 -6.82
CA PHE A 54 7.64 16.78 -7.32
C PHE A 54 7.65 16.83 -8.87
N LEU A 55 7.84 15.68 -9.52
CA LEU A 55 7.86 15.59 -10.98
C LEU A 55 6.51 15.96 -11.59
N GLN A 56 5.41 15.55 -10.97
CA GLN A 56 4.08 15.94 -11.41
C GLN A 56 3.74 17.40 -11.15
N LYS A 57 4.15 17.98 -10.01
CA LYS A 57 3.97 19.41 -9.76
C LYS A 57 4.60 20.22 -10.89
N ASN A 58 5.81 19.84 -11.30
CA ASN A 58 6.50 20.48 -12.43
C ASN A 58 5.80 20.22 -13.78
N GLN A 59 5.12 19.09 -13.98
CA GLN A 59 4.32 18.85 -15.19
C GLN A 59 3.00 19.66 -15.19
N ILE A 60 2.35 19.79 -14.03
CA ILE A 60 1.08 20.50 -13.85
C ILE A 60 1.28 22.01 -14.08
N ASP A 61 2.37 22.58 -13.55
CA ASP A 61 2.70 23.99 -13.73
C ASP A 61 2.97 24.34 -15.22
N ASN A 62 3.27 23.34 -16.06
CA ASN A 62 3.61 23.53 -17.48
C ASN A 62 2.47 23.21 -18.47
N ASN A 63 1.47 22.39 -18.11
CA ASN A 63 0.53 21.83 -19.09
C ASN A 63 -0.98 21.95 -18.78
N MET A 64 -1.43 22.57 -17.70
CA MET A 64 -2.88 22.72 -17.44
C MET A 64 -3.47 24.03 -17.99
N GLY A 65 -3.44 24.17 -19.31
CA GLY A 65 -4.40 25.01 -20.04
C GLY A 65 -5.79 24.36 -20.00
N SER A 66 -6.85 25.15 -19.86
CA SER A 66 -8.23 24.73 -19.57
C SER A 66 -8.97 23.99 -20.70
N GLY A 67 -8.29 23.13 -21.46
CA GLY A 67 -8.86 22.37 -22.57
C GLY A 67 -9.25 20.96 -22.16
N THR A 68 -10.32 20.43 -22.75
CA THR A 68 -10.67 19.01 -22.83
C THR A 68 -9.63 18.23 -23.65
N GLU A 69 -8.35 18.40 -23.34
CA GLU A 69 -7.25 17.76 -24.04
C GLU A 69 -7.27 16.28 -23.72
N SER A 70 -7.15 15.48 -24.77
CA SER A 70 -7.06 14.03 -24.68
C SER A 70 -6.08 13.63 -23.59
N LEU A 71 -6.45 12.68 -22.72
CA LEU A 71 -5.58 11.99 -21.77
C LEU A 71 -4.52 11.16 -22.52
N GLY A 72 -3.78 11.79 -23.43
CA GLY A 72 -2.72 11.22 -24.22
C GLY A 72 -1.59 10.85 -23.29
N GLY A 73 -1.19 9.59 -23.31
CA GLY A 73 -0.19 9.03 -22.40
C GLY A 73 -0.68 7.87 -21.56
N TRP A 74 -1.91 7.41 -21.77
CA TRP A 74 -2.50 6.33 -21.02
C TRP A 74 -2.72 5.18 -21.97
N ASP A 75 -2.43 3.97 -21.51
CA ASP A 75 -2.75 2.73 -22.22
C ASP A 75 -3.98 2.08 -21.59
N PRO A 76 -5.19 2.65 -21.78
CA PRO A 76 -6.39 2.16 -21.14
C PRO A 76 -6.66 0.72 -21.57
N GLY A 77 -6.83 -0.15 -20.59
CA GLY A 77 -7.04 -1.57 -20.83
C GLY A 77 -5.78 -2.35 -21.19
N ILE A 78 -4.58 -1.76 -21.05
CA ILE A 78 -3.31 -2.48 -21.21
C ILE A 78 -3.17 -3.09 -22.61
N THR A 79 -3.24 -2.26 -23.66
CA THR A 79 -3.10 -2.71 -25.06
C THR A 79 -1.66 -3.03 -25.45
N LYS A 80 -0.68 -2.61 -24.63
CA LYS A 80 0.76 -2.81 -24.88
C LYS A 80 1.44 -3.46 -23.67
N ARG A 81 2.36 -4.40 -23.92
CA ARG A 81 3.36 -4.84 -22.95
C ARG A 81 4.42 -3.77 -22.82
N CYS A 82 4.14 -2.80 -21.97
CA CYS A 82 5.06 -1.74 -21.66
C CYS A 82 5.08 -1.48 -20.16
N ILE A 83 6.09 -2.05 -19.49
CA ILE A 83 6.40 -1.75 -18.09
C ILE A 83 7.82 -1.24 -17.99
N ARG A 84 7.96 -0.10 -17.31
CA ARG A 84 9.25 0.44 -16.88
C ARG A 84 9.32 0.47 -15.36
N SER A 85 10.48 0.15 -14.80
CA SER A 85 10.68 0.26 -13.35
C SER A 85 10.43 1.70 -12.88
N ALA A 86 9.71 1.85 -11.76
CA ALA A 86 9.47 3.16 -11.15
C ALA A 86 10.77 3.82 -10.68
N ASP A 87 11.74 3.01 -10.25
CA ASP A 87 13.07 3.44 -9.82
C ASP A 87 14.16 2.67 -10.58
N GLY A 88 15.16 3.38 -11.09
CA GLY A 88 16.32 2.77 -11.76
C GLY A 88 17.24 1.94 -10.83
N ASN A 89 17.02 2.01 -9.51
CA ASN A 89 17.93 1.49 -8.48
C ASN A 89 17.39 0.26 -7.70
N LEU A 90 16.12 -0.10 -7.86
CA LEU A 90 15.55 -1.32 -7.28
C LEU A 90 15.69 -2.48 -8.27
N PRO A 91 15.60 -3.75 -7.84
CA PRO A 91 15.69 -4.87 -8.77
C PRO A 91 14.58 -4.79 -9.83
N THR A 92 14.96 -4.31 -11.01
CA THR A 92 14.03 -3.83 -12.04
C THR A 92 13.48 -4.98 -12.88
N TYR A 93 12.16 -5.00 -13.05
CA TYR A 93 11.54 -5.63 -14.21
C TYR A 93 11.29 -4.55 -15.26
N ARG A 94 11.64 -4.86 -16.51
CA ARG A 94 11.35 -4.03 -17.67
C ARG A 94 10.86 -4.94 -18.78
N ASP A 95 9.72 -4.57 -19.36
CA ASP A 95 9.26 -5.09 -20.63
C ASP A 95 8.97 -3.89 -21.51
N GLU A 96 9.94 -3.56 -22.36
CA GLU A 96 9.89 -2.36 -23.18
C GLU A 96 9.59 -2.65 -24.66
N ALA A 97 9.29 -3.91 -25.00
CA ALA A 97 9.19 -4.37 -26.38
C ALA A 97 8.08 -3.66 -27.17
N GLN A 98 6.99 -3.26 -26.51
CA GLN A 98 5.87 -2.55 -27.13
C GLN A 98 5.73 -1.12 -26.60
N CYS A 99 6.74 -0.60 -25.90
CA CYS A 99 6.69 0.77 -25.40
C CYS A 99 6.71 1.79 -26.54
N GLY A 100 5.74 2.70 -26.51
CA GLY A 100 5.79 3.92 -27.31
C GLY A 100 6.62 5.01 -26.62
N LYS A 101 6.46 6.24 -27.12
CA LYS A 101 6.97 7.43 -26.41
C LYS A 101 6.15 7.77 -25.15
N GLU A 102 4.89 7.36 -25.12
CA GLU A 102 3.89 7.67 -24.08
C GLU A 102 3.07 6.40 -23.75
N GLY A 103 2.36 6.34 -22.62
CA GLY A 103 1.50 5.18 -22.31
C GLY A 103 2.18 4.05 -21.56
N ASN A 104 2.88 4.35 -20.47
CA ASN A 104 3.73 3.35 -19.82
C ASN A 104 3.27 3.04 -18.39
N TRP A 105 3.13 1.75 -18.10
CA TRP A 105 2.89 1.27 -16.75
C TRP A 105 4.20 1.15 -15.99
N SER A 106 4.12 1.26 -14.67
CA SER A 106 5.22 0.97 -13.78
C SER A 106 4.91 -0.15 -12.82
N PHE A 107 5.99 -0.79 -12.40
CA PHE A 107 5.96 -1.82 -11.40
C PHE A 107 6.92 -1.46 -10.26
N TYR A 108 6.50 -1.81 -9.04
CA TYR A 108 7.28 -1.60 -7.83
C TYR A 108 7.14 -2.78 -6.89
N VAL A 109 8.24 -3.16 -6.23
CA VAL A 109 8.23 -4.08 -5.10
C VAL A 109 8.57 -3.29 -3.86
N ASP A 110 7.67 -3.32 -2.88
CA ASP A 110 7.99 -2.94 -1.51
C ASP A 110 8.25 -4.21 -0.70
N ALA A 111 9.29 -4.22 0.11
CA ALA A 111 9.57 -5.33 1.00
C ALA A 111 10.09 -4.80 2.32
N ILE A 112 9.43 -5.17 3.40
CA ILE A 112 9.69 -4.65 4.74
C ILE A 112 10.00 -5.82 5.67
N ASP A 113 11.12 -5.74 6.39
CA ASP A 113 11.52 -6.75 7.37
C ASP A 113 10.70 -6.64 8.68
N ALA A 114 10.94 -7.57 9.62
CA ALA A 114 10.23 -7.62 10.89
C ALA A 114 10.37 -6.35 11.76
N LEU A 115 11.40 -5.54 11.51
CA LEU A 115 11.71 -4.32 12.23
C LEU A 115 11.17 -3.06 11.53
N GLY A 116 10.52 -3.22 10.38
CA GLY A 116 9.99 -2.10 9.61
C GLY A 116 11.00 -1.50 8.61
N ASN A 117 12.17 -2.12 8.40
CA ASN A 117 13.17 -1.60 7.46
C ASN A 117 12.94 -2.13 6.04
N LEU A 118 13.30 -1.32 5.04
CA LEU A 118 13.38 -1.76 3.65
C LEU A 118 14.35 -2.93 3.48
N CYS A 119 13.83 -4.05 3.02
CA CYS A 119 14.58 -5.24 2.67
C CYS A 119 15.18 -5.11 1.27
N LYS A 120 16.52 -5.07 1.18
CA LYS A 120 17.26 -4.97 -0.08
C LYS A 120 17.86 -6.31 -0.48
N SER A 121 17.02 -7.23 -0.95
CA SER A 121 17.45 -8.55 -1.42
C SER A 121 17.40 -8.67 -2.94
N LYS A 122 18.44 -9.26 -3.56
CA LYS A 122 18.44 -9.60 -5.01
C LYS A 122 17.33 -10.59 -5.37
N LEU A 123 16.88 -11.39 -4.41
CA LEU A 123 15.77 -12.33 -4.60
C LEU A 123 14.42 -11.61 -4.76
N LEU A 124 14.33 -10.30 -4.53
CA LEU A 124 13.13 -9.51 -4.82
C LEU A 124 13.06 -9.08 -6.30
N THR A 125 14.02 -9.48 -7.13
CA THR A 125 13.97 -9.23 -8.58
C THR A 125 12.91 -10.12 -9.21
N LEU A 126 11.93 -9.52 -9.89
CA LEU A 126 10.90 -10.28 -10.58
C LEU A 126 11.50 -11.21 -11.62
N ASN A 127 10.96 -12.43 -11.71
CA ASN A 127 11.35 -13.45 -12.68
C ASN A 127 12.84 -13.86 -12.63
N ALA A 128 13.61 -13.41 -11.64
CA ALA A 128 14.98 -13.85 -11.45
C ALA A 128 15.02 -15.29 -10.91
N PRO A 129 16.09 -16.06 -11.18
CA PRO A 129 16.24 -17.40 -10.61
C PRO A 129 16.10 -17.39 -9.08
N LYS A 130 15.25 -18.29 -8.56
CA LYS A 130 14.93 -18.43 -7.11
C LYS A 130 14.22 -17.23 -6.47
N SER A 131 13.81 -16.24 -7.25
CA SER A 131 12.91 -15.20 -6.76
C SER A 131 11.55 -15.81 -6.42
N PRO A 132 10.92 -15.46 -5.28
CA PRO A 132 9.53 -15.80 -5.04
C PRO A 132 8.58 -14.94 -5.89
N LEU A 133 9.08 -13.89 -6.55
CA LEU A 133 8.26 -12.91 -7.24
C LEU A 133 8.30 -13.13 -8.75
N SER A 134 7.12 -13.20 -9.36
CA SER A 134 7.03 -13.29 -10.81
C SER A 134 5.92 -12.43 -11.38
N ILE A 135 6.15 -11.95 -12.59
CA ILE A 135 5.17 -11.22 -13.40
C ILE A 135 5.08 -11.88 -14.77
N ARG A 136 3.86 -12.08 -15.25
CA ARG A 136 3.59 -12.66 -16.57
C ARG A 136 2.56 -11.83 -17.31
N TRP A 137 2.80 -11.63 -18.60
CA TRP A 137 1.82 -11.11 -19.53
C TRP A 137 1.07 -12.27 -20.17
N LEU A 138 -0.26 -12.22 -20.08
CA LEU A 138 -1.15 -13.19 -20.70
C LEU A 138 -2.04 -12.43 -21.69
N PRO A 139 -2.34 -12.99 -22.88
CA PRO A 139 -3.33 -12.38 -23.76
C PRO A 139 -4.69 -12.34 -23.04
N ALA A 140 -5.40 -11.23 -23.15
CA ALA A 140 -6.81 -11.17 -22.76
C ALA A 140 -7.68 -11.88 -23.81
N ASP A 141 -8.93 -12.20 -23.45
CA ASP A 141 -9.86 -12.96 -24.31
C ASP A 141 -10.11 -12.33 -25.69
N ASP A 142 -9.94 -11.01 -25.81
CA ASP A 142 -10.12 -10.29 -27.07
C ASP A 142 -8.85 -10.21 -27.94
N ASN A 143 -7.74 -10.80 -27.49
CA ASN A 143 -6.40 -10.79 -28.11
C ASN A 143 -5.81 -9.41 -28.44
N ASN A 144 -6.47 -8.32 -28.03
CA ASN A 144 -6.04 -6.94 -28.28
C ASN A 144 -5.55 -6.26 -27.00
N ARG A 145 -5.76 -6.90 -25.85
CA ARG A 145 -5.31 -6.43 -24.53
C ARG A 145 -4.46 -7.48 -23.86
N TRP A 146 -3.72 -7.03 -22.86
CA TRP A 146 -2.94 -7.88 -21.99
C TRP A 146 -3.55 -7.94 -20.60
N MET A 147 -3.43 -9.11 -20.00
CA MET A 147 -3.62 -9.35 -18.58
C MET A 147 -2.26 -9.48 -17.92
N VAL A 148 -2.09 -8.81 -16.79
CA VAL A 148 -0.90 -8.90 -15.95
C VAL A 148 -1.19 -9.89 -14.83
N ASN A 149 -0.44 -10.98 -14.77
CA ASN A 149 -0.43 -11.87 -13.63
C ASN A 149 0.78 -11.55 -12.75
N MET A 150 0.53 -11.23 -11.48
CA MET A 150 1.52 -10.99 -10.45
C MET A 150 1.45 -12.12 -9.42
N THR A 151 2.58 -12.75 -9.14
CA THR A 151 2.68 -13.88 -8.22
C THR A 151 3.75 -13.64 -7.17
N THR A 152 3.41 -13.92 -5.92
CA THR A 152 4.37 -14.09 -4.83
C THR A 152 4.26 -15.51 -4.29
N ASP A 153 5.27 -16.35 -4.54
CA ASP A 153 5.37 -17.74 -4.10
C ASP A 153 6.28 -17.85 -2.87
N LEU A 154 5.74 -17.50 -1.71
CA LEU A 154 6.38 -17.78 -0.42
C LEU A 154 6.02 -19.17 0.09
N LEU A 155 5.23 -19.97 -0.64
CA LEU A 155 4.86 -21.33 -0.25
C LEU A 155 5.97 -22.32 -0.61
N ASN A 156 6.63 -22.12 -1.74
CA ASN A 156 7.72 -22.98 -2.21
C ASN A 156 9.10 -22.34 -2.04
N VAL A 157 9.17 -21.01 -1.97
CA VAL A 157 10.42 -20.25 -1.82
C VAL A 157 10.47 -19.59 -0.45
N LYS A 158 11.64 -19.61 0.18
CA LYS A 158 11.87 -18.97 1.48
C LYS A 158 11.67 -17.45 1.35
N ASN A 159 11.06 -16.83 2.36
CA ASN A 159 10.93 -15.38 2.37
C ASN A 159 12.32 -14.71 2.41
N PRO A 160 12.68 -13.91 1.38
CA PRO A 160 14.00 -13.29 1.26
C PRO A 160 14.29 -12.23 2.33
N CYS A 161 13.24 -11.77 3.04
CA CYS A 161 13.32 -10.75 4.07
C CYS A 161 13.19 -11.33 5.49
N GLY A 162 13.21 -12.67 5.61
CA GLY A 162 13.12 -13.36 6.88
C GLY A 162 11.69 -13.52 7.39
N GLN A 163 11.59 -13.97 8.64
CA GLN A 163 10.30 -14.16 9.31
C GLN A 163 9.65 -12.81 9.60
N ASN A 164 8.31 -12.78 9.66
CA ASN A 164 7.50 -11.62 9.99
C ASN A 164 7.76 -10.42 9.08
N SER A 165 8.06 -10.68 7.82
CA SER A 165 8.30 -9.66 6.80
C SER A 165 7.16 -9.64 5.81
N SER A 166 6.92 -8.48 5.19
CA SER A 166 5.89 -8.30 4.16
C SER A 166 6.52 -7.96 2.81
N ILE A 167 5.95 -8.47 1.74
CA ILE A 167 6.30 -8.12 0.36
C ILE A 167 5.04 -7.67 -0.35
N LYS A 168 5.05 -6.47 -0.94
CA LYS A 168 4.01 -5.95 -1.80
C LYS A 168 4.51 -5.83 -3.23
N MET A 169 3.76 -6.37 -4.17
CA MET A 169 3.91 -6.14 -5.60
C MET A 169 2.86 -5.13 -6.06
N ILE A 170 3.30 -4.04 -6.68
CA ILE A 170 2.45 -2.91 -7.06
C ILE A 170 2.55 -2.67 -8.55
N PHE A 171 1.41 -2.67 -9.22
CA PHE A 171 1.23 -2.24 -10.60
C PHE A 171 0.55 -0.88 -10.61
N MET A 172 1.12 0.10 -11.30
CA MET A 172 0.67 1.49 -11.24
C MET A 172 0.89 2.21 -12.56
N ASP A 173 0.16 3.30 -12.76
CA ASP A 173 0.52 4.27 -13.79
C ASP A 173 1.87 4.95 -13.46
N SER A 174 2.50 5.56 -14.47
CA SER A 174 3.81 6.17 -14.29
C SER A 174 3.93 7.54 -14.93
N ALA A 175 3.70 8.60 -14.15
CA ALA A 175 3.92 9.98 -14.58
C ALA A 175 5.35 10.25 -15.07
N ILE A 176 6.34 9.57 -14.49
CA ILE A 176 7.75 9.66 -14.91
C ILE A 176 7.93 9.17 -16.35
N TRP A 177 7.20 8.14 -16.74
CA TRP A 177 7.33 7.52 -18.06
C TRP A 177 6.22 7.93 -19.02
N GLY A 178 5.58 9.08 -18.80
CA GLY A 178 4.54 9.60 -19.70
C GLY A 178 3.16 8.98 -19.49
N GLY A 179 2.94 8.31 -18.37
CA GLY A 179 1.62 7.96 -17.82
C GLY A 179 1.06 9.12 -17.00
N GLY A 180 0.43 10.10 -17.64
CA GLY A 180 -0.05 11.30 -16.96
C GLY A 180 -0.45 12.40 -17.92
N PRO A 181 -1.00 13.53 -17.45
CA PRO A 181 -1.32 13.82 -16.04
C PRO A 181 -2.54 13.02 -15.54
N LEU A 182 -2.54 12.66 -14.24
CA LEU A 182 -3.68 11.98 -13.60
C LEU A 182 -4.79 12.99 -13.29
N PRO A 183 -6.09 12.61 -13.43
CA PRO A 183 -7.19 13.43 -12.95
C PRO A 183 -6.99 13.81 -11.48
N ARG A 184 -7.38 15.03 -11.13
CA ARG A 184 -7.35 15.48 -9.74
C ARG A 184 -8.23 14.55 -8.88
N PRO A 185 -7.97 14.46 -7.56
CA PRO A 185 -8.60 13.44 -6.71
C PRO A 185 -10.13 13.50 -6.72
N GLN A 186 -10.70 14.70 -6.82
CA GLN A 186 -12.15 14.93 -6.87
C GLN A 186 -12.82 14.46 -8.17
N ASN A 187 -12.06 14.18 -9.23
CA ASN A 187 -12.57 13.69 -10.50
C ASN A 187 -12.03 12.29 -10.84
N LEU A 188 -11.17 11.72 -9.99
CA LEU A 188 -10.50 10.47 -10.26
C LEU A 188 -11.42 9.28 -9.98
N GLN A 189 -11.55 8.41 -10.98
CA GLN A 189 -12.10 7.07 -10.81
C GLN A 189 -11.12 6.07 -11.42
N THR A 190 -10.83 4.99 -10.70
CA THR A 190 -10.10 3.86 -11.28
C THR A 190 -10.99 2.65 -11.47
N GLU A 191 -10.76 1.92 -12.53
CA GLU A 191 -11.43 0.66 -12.83
C GLU A 191 -10.38 -0.40 -13.17
N ALA A 192 -10.64 -1.63 -12.77
CA ALA A 192 -9.85 -2.78 -13.18
C ALA A 192 -10.74 -4.03 -13.16
N THR A 193 -10.47 -4.97 -14.07
CA THR A 193 -10.95 -6.34 -13.93
C THR A 193 -9.86 -7.12 -13.21
N LEU A 194 -10.22 -7.80 -12.12
CA LEU A 194 -9.28 -8.56 -11.33
C LEU A 194 -9.81 -9.93 -10.97
N ASN A 195 -8.88 -10.86 -10.81
CA ASN A 195 -9.09 -12.16 -10.19
C ASN A 195 -7.90 -12.40 -9.26
N TYR A 196 -8.08 -13.10 -8.16
CA TYR A 196 -6.97 -13.41 -7.28
C TYR A 196 -7.17 -14.76 -6.58
N ALA A 197 -6.06 -15.39 -6.26
CA ALA A 197 -6.02 -16.66 -5.55
C ALA A 197 -4.93 -16.63 -4.47
N ILE A 198 -5.23 -17.22 -3.32
CA ILE A 198 -4.31 -17.35 -2.20
C ILE A 198 -4.32 -18.81 -1.76
N ALA A 199 -3.15 -19.43 -1.63
CA ALA A 199 -2.95 -20.78 -1.12
C ALA A 199 -1.93 -20.78 0.02
N GLY A 200 -2.01 -21.78 0.90
CA GLY A 200 -1.22 -21.85 2.14
C GLY A 200 -1.94 -21.21 3.33
N ASN A 201 -1.50 -21.56 4.54
CA ASN A 201 -2.13 -21.16 5.80
C ASN A 201 -1.19 -20.43 6.77
N ASN A 202 0.10 -20.31 6.44
CA ASN A 202 1.12 -19.82 7.37
C ASN A 202 1.54 -18.38 7.05
N GLY A 203 0.57 -17.46 6.96
CA GLY A 203 0.84 -16.05 6.73
C GLY A 203 -0.38 -15.28 6.22
N GLY A 204 -0.18 -13.99 5.99
CA GLY A 204 -1.20 -13.07 5.51
C GLY A 204 -1.07 -12.74 4.02
N ALA A 205 -2.18 -12.39 3.39
CA ALA A 205 -2.20 -11.81 2.06
C ALA A 205 -3.28 -10.74 1.94
N MET A 206 -3.04 -9.76 1.09
CA MET A 206 -3.98 -8.69 0.79
C MET A 206 -3.94 -8.38 -0.70
N VAL A 207 -5.11 -8.32 -1.34
CA VAL A 207 -5.26 -7.68 -2.64
C VAL A 207 -5.76 -6.27 -2.37
N PHE A 208 -5.11 -5.28 -2.96
CA PHE A 208 -5.41 -3.89 -2.68
C PHE A 208 -5.44 -3.03 -3.92
N ALA A 209 -6.14 -1.91 -3.79
CA ALA A 209 -6.02 -0.76 -4.66
C ALA A 209 -5.43 0.40 -3.86
N GLY A 210 -4.57 1.19 -4.49
CA GLY A 210 -3.94 2.34 -3.86
C GLY A 210 -4.20 3.62 -4.63
N TRP A 211 -4.17 4.72 -3.89
CA TRP A 211 -4.12 6.06 -4.42
C TRP A 211 -3.07 6.85 -3.64
N ASN A 212 -2.27 7.62 -4.35
CA ASN A 212 -1.36 8.58 -3.76
C ASN A 212 -1.64 9.96 -4.35
N GLY A 213 -1.48 10.98 -3.52
CA GLY A 213 -1.57 12.36 -3.95
C GLY A 213 -0.93 13.31 -2.95
N PHE A 214 -1.08 14.60 -3.22
CA PHE A 214 -0.41 15.63 -2.47
C PHE A 214 -1.25 16.91 -2.45
N TRP A 215 -1.33 17.53 -1.28
CA TRP A 215 -1.81 18.90 -1.10
C TRP A 215 -1.23 19.49 0.17
N ASP A 216 -1.11 20.82 0.21
CA ASP A 216 -0.68 21.59 1.38
C ASP A 216 0.64 21.13 2.01
N GLY A 217 1.58 20.65 1.19
CA GLY A 217 2.88 20.17 1.68
C GLY A 217 2.86 18.75 2.25
N VAL A 218 1.73 18.04 2.19
CA VAL A 218 1.55 16.73 2.82
C VAL A 218 1.18 15.68 1.78
N THR A 219 1.97 14.60 1.74
CA THR A 219 1.67 13.41 0.94
C THR A 219 0.51 12.64 1.56
N LYS A 220 -0.42 12.19 0.72
CA LYS A 220 -1.59 11.42 1.12
C LYS A 220 -1.53 10.07 0.43
N SER A 221 -1.66 9.00 1.21
CA SER A 221 -1.61 7.62 0.70
C SER A 221 -2.80 6.85 1.25
N ILE A 222 -3.63 6.33 0.36
CA ILE A 222 -4.81 5.54 0.71
C ILE A 222 -4.65 4.18 0.05
N GLU A 223 -4.67 3.12 0.85
CA GLU A 223 -4.81 1.75 0.37
C GLU A 223 -6.16 1.20 0.80
N ILE A 224 -6.83 0.49 -0.12
CA ILE A 224 -8.09 -0.19 0.12
C ILE A 224 -7.81 -1.69 0.02
N ALA A 225 -7.97 -2.41 1.11
CA ALA A 225 -7.94 -3.86 1.12
C ALA A 225 -9.21 -4.37 0.41
N LEU A 226 -9.08 -4.75 -0.86
CA LEU A 226 -10.17 -5.29 -1.67
C LEU A 226 -10.52 -6.72 -1.21
N ASN A 227 -9.51 -7.43 -0.71
CA ASN A 227 -9.64 -8.65 0.03
C ASN A 227 -8.40 -8.90 0.87
N GLU A 228 -8.57 -9.59 1.99
CA GLU A 228 -7.47 -9.94 2.88
C GLU A 228 -7.71 -11.29 3.55
N LYS A 229 -6.60 -11.92 3.88
CA LYS A 229 -6.49 -13.10 4.75
C LYS A 229 -5.38 -12.80 5.74
N ASP A 230 -5.68 -12.79 7.03
CA ASP A 230 -4.68 -12.74 8.11
C ASP A 230 -3.61 -11.63 7.90
N TRP A 231 -4.00 -10.49 7.32
CA TRP A 231 -3.05 -9.44 6.90
C TRP A 231 -2.51 -8.62 8.08
N THR A 232 -3.31 -8.44 9.13
CA THR A 232 -2.90 -7.77 10.35
C THR A 232 -3.43 -8.54 11.58
N ASP A 233 -2.62 -8.58 12.64
CA ASP A 233 -3.01 -9.16 13.93
C ASP A 233 -3.72 -8.13 14.83
N GLU A 234 -3.64 -6.85 14.47
CA GLU A 234 -4.28 -5.73 15.15
C GLU A 234 -5.22 -5.03 14.17
N TYR A 235 -6.53 -5.27 14.33
CA TYR A 235 -7.54 -4.37 13.79
C TYR A 235 -7.72 -3.24 14.80
N PRO A 236 -7.63 -1.95 14.41
CA PRO A 236 -8.10 -0.89 15.29
C PRO A 236 -9.59 -1.13 15.61
N SER A 237 -10.10 -0.52 16.67
CA SER A 237 -11.52 -0.65 17.06
C SER A 237 -12.51 -0.19 15.98
N ASP A 238 -12.00 0.47 14.92
CA ASP A 238 -12.75 0.98 13.80
C ASP A 238 -12.80 -0.04 12.66
N PRO A 239 -13.98 -0.56 12.28
CA PRO A 239 -14.10 -1.58 11.23
C PRO A 239 -13.71 -1.07 9.84
N LEU A 240 -13.57 0.24 9.65
CA LEU A 240 -13.07 0.80 8.39
C LEU A 240 -11.56 0.77 8.30
N ILE A 241 -10.86 1.00 9.41
CA ILE A 241 -9.43 1.28 9.39
C ILE A 241 -8.70 -0.04 9.64
N LEU A 242 -7.67 -0.31 8.85
CA LEU A 242 -6.76 -1.42 9.10
C LEU A 242 -5.45 -0.89 9.66
N GLN A 243 -4.97 0.23 9.12
CA GLN A 243 -3.74 0.89 9.56
C GLN A 243 -3.83 2.39 9.34
N TYR A 244 -3.19 3.17 10.21
CA TYR A 244 -3.16 4.62 10.10
C TYR A 244 -1.82 5.18 10.58
N LYS A 245 -1.24 6.08 9.79
CA LYS A 245 -0.01 6.79 10.12
C LYS A 245 -0.12 8.25 9.71
N LYS A 246 0.22 9.14 10.64
CA LYS A 246 0.26 10.58 10.41
C LYS A 246 1.57 11.16 10.92
N THR A 247 2.29 11.84 10.03
CA THR A 247 3.51 12.60 10.29
C THR A 247 3.32 14.03 9.76
N PRO A 248 4.26 14.95 10.03
CA PRO A 248 4.18 16.30 9.46
C PRO A 248 4.18 16.35 7.93
N THR A 249 4.71 15.33 7.25
CA THR A 249 4.86 15.29 5.79
C THR A 249 3.98 14.23 5.12
N GLN A 250 3.33 13.35 5.88
CA GLN A 250 2.60 12.22 5.33
C GLN A 250 1.36 11.88 6.15
N GLU A 251 0.26 11.59 5.46
CA GLU A 251 -0.90 10.87 5.99
C GLU A 251 -1.09 9.60 5.15
N SER A 252 -1.00 8.45 5.80
CA SER A 252 -1.18 7.15 5.17
C SER A 252 -2.24 6.36 5.92
N ILE A 253 -3.15 5.77 5.17
CA ILE A 253 -4.23 4.96 5.73
C ILE A 253 -4.48 3.74 4.85
N VAL A 254 -4.71 2.61 5.52
CA VAL A 254 -5.19 1.38 4.91
C VAL A 254 -6.59 1.15 5.44
N ILE A 255 -7.57 0.94 4.56
CA ILE A 255 -8.97 0.72 4.93
C ILE A 255 -9.51 -0.61 4.39
N ASP A 256 -10.50 -1.19 5.09
CA ASP A 256 -11.22 -2.36 4.62
C ASP A 256 -12.20 -1.96 3.50
N GLY A 257 -11.96 -2.48 2.31
CA GLY A 257 -12.82 -2.26 1.14
C GLY A 257 -14.25 -2.77 1.35
N LYS A 258 -14.47 -3.82 2.14
CA LYS A 258 -15.82 -4.32 2.44
C LYS A 258 -16.66 -3.27 3.17
N ALA A 259 -16.06 -2.51 4.09
CA ALA A 259 -16.73 -1.48 4.86
C ALA A 259 -17.25 -0.31 3.99
N ILE A 260 -16.67 -0.11 2.80
CA ILE A 260 -17.08 0.92 1.83
C ILE A 260 -17.70 0.34 0.54
N GLY A 261 -18.03 -0.96 0.53
CA GLY A 261 -18.66 -1.63 -0.62
C GLY A 261 -17.73 -1.86 -1.82
N VAL A 262 -16.42 -1.73 -1.65
CA VAL A 262 -15.38 -1.93 -2.68
C VAL A 262 -14.56 -3.17 -2.30
N ALA A 263 -15.11 -4.35 -2.56
CA ALA A 263 -14.44 -5.62 -2.27
C ALA A 263 -14.51 -6.58 -3.45
N THR A 264 -13.59 -7.55 -3.46
CA THR A 264 -13.55 -8.63 -4.45
C THR A 264 -13.63 -10.01 -3.79
N PRO A 265 -14.48 -10.91 -4.32
CA PRO A 265 -14.48 -12.31 -3.92
C PRO A 265 -13.24 -13.04 -4.47
N LYS A 266 -12.80 -14.06 -3.72
CA LYS A 266 -11.69 -14.94 -4.09
C LYS A 266 -12.02 -15.78 -5.33
N GLU A 267 -11.03 -16.02 -6.19
CA GLU A 267 -11.10 -16.95 -7.33
C GLU A 267 -12.27 -16.65 -8.30
N THR A 268 -12.71 -15.40 -8.32
CA THR A 268 -13.80 -14.93 -9.19
C THR A 268 -13.34 -13.66 -9.87
N GLU A 269 -13.44 -13.63 -11.19
CA GLU A 269 -13.17 -12.41 -11.94
C GLU A 269 -14.25 -11.36 -11.62
N ARG A 270 -13.81 -10.15 -11.28
CA ARG A 270 -14.70 -9.03 -10.98
C ARG A 270 -14.14 -7.73 -11.52
N GLN A 271 -14.99 -6.97 -12.19
CA GLN A 271 -14.71 -5.56 -12.46
C GLN A 271 -14.95 -4.77 -11.18
N ILE A 272 -13.96 -4.02 -10.76
CA ILE A 272 -14.04 -3.07 -9.66
C ILE A 272 -13.99 -1.64 -10.21
N SER A 273 -14.68 -0.73 -9.53
CA SER A 273 -14.69 0.70 -9.81
C SER A 273 -14.53 1.44 -8.49
N ILE A 274 -13.54 2.33 -8.41
CA ILE A 274 -13.15 3.01 -7.19
C ILE A 274 -13.37 4.51 -7.38
N PRO A 275 -14.45 5.08 -6.83
CA PRO A 275 -14.72 6.51 -6.87
C PRO A 275 -13.89 7.23 -5.79
N TRP A 276 -12.66 7.64 -6.12
CA TRP A 276 -11.72 8.18 -5.12
C TRP A 276 -12.23 9.41 -4.39
N LYS A 277 -12.98 10.30 -5.06
CA LYS A 277 -13.65 11.44 -4.41
C LYS A 277 -14.52 11.01 -3.22
N TYR A 278 -15.34 9.98 -3.40
CA TYR A 278 -16.24 9.49 -2.37
C TYR A 278 -15.45 8.95 -1.17
N ILE A 279 -14.42 8.15 -1.46
CA ILE A 279 -13.56 7.54 -0.42
C ILE A 279 -12.82 8.62 0.34
N ILE A 280 -12.17 9.56 -0.35
CA ILE A 280 -11.43 10.65 0.28
C ILE A 280 -12.36 11.52 1.14
N ASN A 281 -13.58 11.81 0.67
CA ASN A 281 -14.56 12.57 1.45
C ASN A 281 -14.95 11.84 2.75
N ILE A 282 -15.18 10.52 2.71
CA ILE A 282 -15.41 9.74 3.95
C ILE A 282 -14.24 9.92 4.91
N LEU A 283 -13.00 9.82 4.43
CA LEU A 283 -11.82 9.92 5.28
C LEU A 283 -11.64 11.34 5.86
N ILE A 284 -11.99 12.37 5.10
CA ILE A 284 -12.01 13.77 5.56
C ILE A 284 -13.09 13.98 6.63
N GLU A 285 -14.33 13.54 6.38
CA GLU A 285 -15.47 13.67 7.30
C GLU A 285 -15.20 12.95 8.64
N ARG A 286 -14.42 11.87 8.60
CA ARG A 286 -13.98 11.12 9.79
C ARG A 286 -12.72 11.68 10.44
N ASN A 287 -12.17 12.80 9.96
CA ASN A 287 -10.91 13.42 10.43
C ASN A 287 -9.67 12.50 10.33
N LEU A 288 -9.67 11.55 9.41
CA LEU A 288 -8.55 10.63 9.18
C LEU A 288 -7.52 11.23 8.22
N ILE A 289 -7.99 12.01 7.25
CA ILE A 289 -7.15 12.77 6.32
C ILE A 289 -7.56 14.25 6.40
N THR A 290 -6.59 15.17 6.37
CA THR A 290 -6.90 16.60 6.34
C THR A 290 -7.45 17.03 4.98
N PRO A 291 -8.55 17.80 4.92
CA PRO A 291 -9.01 18.37 3.66
C PRO A 291 -7.97 19.34 3.08
N PRO A 292 -7.97 19.58 1.76
CA PRO A 292 -7.14 20.63 1.16
C PRO A 292 -7.56 22.02 1.67
N ILE A 293 -6.59 22.90 1.91
CA ILE A 293 -6.82 24.30 2.28
C ILE A 293 -7.38 25.04 1.05
N GLY A 294 -8.63 25.48 1.14
CA GLY A 294 -9.32 26.18 0.06
C GLY A 294 -10.07 25.23 -0.86
N ASP A 295 -9.69 25.18 -2.15
CA ASP A 295 -10.34 24.33 -3.15
C ASP A 295 -9.44 23.17 -3.60
N TRP A 296 -10.03 22.20 -4.29
CA TRP A 296 -9.31 21.03 -4.81
C TRP A 296 -8.34 21.34 -5.96
N LYS A 297 -8.10 22.61 -6.32
CA LYS A 297 -7.21 22.91 -7.47
C LYS A 297 -5.74 22.67 -7.16
N THR A 298 -5.36 22.77 -5.88
CA THR A 298 -3.99 22.51 -5.39
C THR A 298 -3.73 21.02 -5.12
N ALA A 299 -4.79 20.20 -5.07
CA ALA A 299 -4.68 18.77 -4.88
C ALA A 299 -4.28 18.07 -6.19
N VAL A 300 -3.27 17.21 -6.08
CA VAL A 300 -2.74 16.44 -7.21
C VAL A 300 -2.82 14.95 -6.91
N THR A 301 -3.12 14.16 -7.93
CA THR A 301 -3.02 12.69 -7.89
C THR A 301 -1.65 12.31 -8.42
N SER A 302 -0.88 11.56 -7.63
CA SER A 302 0.47 11.09 -7.99
C SER A 302 0.56 9.67 -8.51
N ALA A 303 -0.35 8.80 -8.07
CA ALA A 303 -0.46 7.46 -8.60
C ALA A 303 -1.83 6.87 -8.27
N ALA A 304 -2.30 5.98 -9.14
CA ALA A 304 -3.32 5.02 -8.82
C ALA A 304 -2.79 3.61 -9.09
N THR A 305 -3.00 2.70 -8.13
CA THR A 305 -2.28 1.44 -8.09
C THR A 305 -3.22 0.26 -7.82
N PHE A 306 -2.81 -0.90 -8.28
CA PHE A 306 -3.37 -2.20 -7.87
C PHE A 306 -2.21 -3.11 -7.49
N GLY A 307 -2.41 -3.91 -6.46
CA GLY A 307 -1.31 -4.71 -5.94
C GLY A 307 -1.75 -5.91 -5.13
N ILE A 308 -0.76 -6.75 -4.86
CA ILE A 308 -0.88 -7.87 -3.95
C ILE A 308 0.22 -7.79 -2.91
N GLY A 309 -0.16 -7.92 -1.65
CA GLY A 309 0.70 -8.02 -0.50
C GLY A 309 0.71 -9.45 0.02
N THR A 310 1.87 -9.90 0.48
CA THR A 310 2.05 -11.13 1.25
C THR A 310 2.83 -10.84 2.51
N TYR A 311 2.48 -11.52 3.59
CA TYR A 311 3.10 -11.40 4.90
C TYR A 311 3.44 -12.80 5.41
N GLY A 312 4.71 -13.04 5.72
CA GLY A 312 5.16 -14.36 6.14
C GLY A 312 5.35 -14.44 7.65
N ASN A 313 4.48 -15.16 8.37
CA ASN A 313 4.63 -15.43 9.81
C ASN A 313 5.80 -16.37 10.15
N ASP A 314 6.21 -17.18 9.18
CA ASP A 314 7.40 -18.02 9.24
C ASP A 314 8.33 -17.63 8.08
N SER A 315 9.64 -17.70 8.30
CA SER A 315 10.62 -17.60 7.22
C SER A 315 10.47 -18.74 6.19
N ASN A 316 9.92 -19.89 6.58
CA ASN A 316 9.72 -21.05 5.72
C ASN A 316 8.27 -21.19 5.27
N LYS A 317 8.06 -21.15 3.94
CA LYS A 317 6.86 -21.70 3.28
C LYS A 317 5.53 -21.16 3.85
N SER A 318 5.29 -19.87 3.65
CA SER A 318 4.14 -19.14 4.19
C SER A 318 2.89 -19.30 3.33
N LEU A 319 2.88 -18.65 2.16
CA LEU A 319 1.72 -18.58 1.28
C LEU A 319 2.11 -18.34 -0.18
N LEU A 320 1.22 -18.72 -1.07
CA LEU A 320 1.24 -18.38 -2.48
C LEU A 320 0.11 -17.41 -2.75
N SER A 321 0.40 -16.30 -3.40
CA SER A 321 -0.60 -15.30 -3.75
C SER A 321 -0.48 -14.93 -5.23
N ASN A 322 -1.60 -14.94 -5.94
CA ASN A 322 -1.69 -14.60 -7.36
C ASN A 322 -2.73 -13.50 -7.54
N LEU A 323 -2.41 -12.49 -8.35
CA LEU A 323 -3.33 -11.44 -8.78
C LEU A 323 -3.25 -11.32 -10.29
N TRP A 324 -4.38 -11.50 -10.96
CA TRP A 324 -4.57 -11.20 -12.37
C TRP A 324 -5.26 -9.85 -12.50
N LEU A 325 -4.72 -8.98 -13.33
CA LEU A 325 -5.24 -7.65 -13.62
C LEU A 325 -5.42 -7.48 -15.12
N SER A 326 -6.58 -7.02 -15.54
CA SER A 326 -6.85 -6.60 -16.91
C SER A 326 -7.73 -5.35 -16.91
N ASN A 327 -7.92 -4.75 -18.07
CA ASN A 327 -8.91 -3.69 -18.27
C ASN A 327 -8.71 -2.48 -17.34
N ILE A 328 -7.47 -2.20 -16.94
CA ILE A 328 -7.18 -1.10 -16.03
C ILE A 328 -7.46 0.21 -16.75
N ARG A 329 -8.32 1.03 -16.16
CA ARG A 329 -8.69 2.36 -16.65
C ARG A 329 -8.61 3.32 -15.50
N ILE A 330 -8.21 4.53 -15.84
CA ILE A 330 -8.25 5.65 -14.92
C ILE A 330 -8.99 6.75 -15.68
N LEU A 331 -10.07 7.22 -15.07
CA LEU A 331 -11.10 8.03 -15.70
C LEU A 331 -11.17 9.40 -15.03
N ASN A 332 -11.46 10.42 -15.83
CA ASN A 332 -11.80 11.76 -15.37
C ASN A 332 -13.34 11.90 -15.36
N LYS A 333 -13.95 11.86 -14.17
CA LYS A 333 -15.39 12.02 -13.96
C LYS A 333 -15.66 13.44 -13.46
N ASN A 334 -16.34 14.25 -14.29
CA ASN A 334 -16.86 15.55 -13.90
C ASN A 334 -18.20 15.41 -13.15
#